data_AF-A0A976DVX3-F1
#
_entry.id   AF-A0A976DVX3-F1
#
_cell.length_a   1.000
_cell.length_b   1.000
_cell.length_c   1.000
_cell.angle_alpha   90.00
_cell.angle_beta   90.00
_cell.angle_gamma   90.00
#
_symmetry.space_group_name_H-M   'P 1'
#
loop_
_entity.id
_entity.type
_entity.pdbx_description
1 polymer ?
#
loop_
_entity_poly.entity_id
_entity_poly.type
_entity_poly.pdbx_seq_one_letter_code
_entity_poly.pdbx_strand_id
1 'polypeptide(L)'
;GTSTSFREVDFSNAGMGFIMTMNPAALSGAPHTHIATVYAPPEAEAAILRDVTKTWPNITAIRIREAVDRVAEALSAIATATAWAAGGTLLTGFMVLIGAAAAGERARIYESAILKTLGATRGKILSSFALRSALMGAAAGVVAVAAGGIAGWAVMTFVMDSTYRFEPVSALGIVFGGVMATLLAGLAFALRPLGARPARTLRAQD
;
A
#
# COMPACT_ATOMS: atom_id res chain seq x y z
N GLY A 1 17.72 3.74 44.76
CA GLY A 1 18.67 3.78 43.64
C GLY A 1 18.00 4.49 42.49
N THR A 2 18.61 5.55 41.99
CA THR A 2 18.09 6.35 40.87
C THR A 2 18.52 5.66 39.58
N SER A 3 17.58 5.08 38.83
CA SER A 3 17.87 4.52 37.51
C SER A 3 17.96 5.68 36.51
N THR A 4 19.18 6.03 36.09
CA THR A 4 19.46 7.20 35.23
C THR A 4 19.62 6.87 33.75
N SER A 5 19.51 5.59 33.35
CA SER A 5 19.74 5.18 31.96
C SER A 5 18.71 4.16 31.49
N PHE A 6 17.69 4.64 30.79
CA PHE A 6 16.83 3.79 29.97
C PHE A 6 17.44 3.73 28.57
N ARG A 7 17.78 2.52 28.11
CA ARG A 7 18.27 2.27 26.75
C ARG A 7 17.18 1.50 26.01
N GLU A 8 16.83 1.99 24.84
CA GLU A 8 15.97 1.29 23.91
C GLU A 8 16.81 0.23 23.18
N VAL A 9 16.42 -1.04 23.33
CA VAL A 9 17.11 -2.18 22.73
C VAL A 9 16.25 -2.70 21.60
N ASP A 10 16.76 -2.58 20.37
CA ASP A 10 16.10 -3.08 19.17
C ASP A 10 16.43 -4.56 18.96
N PHE A 11 15.43 -5.42 19.15
CA PHE A 11 15.55 -6.87 18.99
C PHE A 11 15.32 -7.35 17.55
N SER A 12 15.00 -6.44 16.61
CA SER A 12 14.68 -6.79 15.22
C SER A 12 15.85 -7.45 14.46
N ASN A 13 17.09 -7.13 14.85
CA ASN A 13 18.30 -7.67 14.23
C ASN A 13 18.77 -9.01 14.84
N ALA A 14 18.05 -9.53 15.86
CA ALA A 14 18.43 -10.73 16.63
C ALA A 14 19.89 -10.70 17.14
N GLY A 15 20.46 -9.50 17.32
CA GLY A 15 21.80 -9.27 17.82
C GLY A 15 21.87 -9.35 19.34
N MET A 16 23.09 -9.43 19.87
CA MET A 16 23.32 -9.38 21.31
C MET A 16 22.99 -7.97 21.83
N GLY A 17 21.83 -7.82 22.49
CA GLY A 17 21.31 -6.52 22.93
C GLY A 17 22.11 -5.83 24.04
N PHE A 18 23.00 -6.56 24.73
CA PHE A 18 23.82 -6.00 25.81
C PHE A 18 25.23 -6.58 25.78
N ILE A 19 26.22 -5.73 25.51
CA ILE A 19 27.64 -6.08 25.56
C ILE A 19 28.25 -5.32 26.73
N MET A 20 28.62 -6.02 27.80
CA MET A 20 29.29 -5.45 28.96
C MET A 20 30.75 -5.92 28.97
N THR A 21 31.68 -4.97 28.91
CA THR A 21 33.12 -5.28 29.01
C THR A 21 33.53 -5.19 30.47
N MET A 22 34.05 -6.28 31.04
CA MET A 22 34.48 -6.35 32.45
C MET A 22 35.95 -6.76 32.54
N ASN A 23 36.60 -6.41 33.66
CA ASN A 23 37.97 -6.83 33.93
C ASN A 23 38.02 -8.36 34.11
N PRO A 24 38.84 -9.10 33.35
CA PRO A 24 38.93 -10.55 33.45
C PRO A 24 39.32 -11.06 34.85
N ALA A 25 40.08 -10.28 35.63
CA ALA A 25 40.43 -10.66 37.01
C ALA A 25 39.20 -10.75 37.94
N ALA A 26 38.17 -9.93 37.69
CA ALA A 26 36.93 -9.91 38.48
C ALA A 26 35.99 -11.08 38.17
N LEU A 27 36.24 -11.82 37.08
CA LEU A 27 35.39 -12.91 36.59
C LEU A 27 36.04 -14.30 36.73
N SER A 28 37.27 -14.37 37.25
CA SER A 28 38.14 -15.56 37.27
C SER A 28 37.61 -16.81 38.01
N GLY A 29 36.47 -16.73 38.70
CA GLY A 29 35.82 -17.85 39.39
C GLY A 29 34.33 -18.02 39.07
N ALA A 30 33.78 -17.24 38.14
CA ALA A 30 32.37 -17.30 37.78
C ALA A 30 32.13 -18.31 36.64
N PRO A 31 31.05 -19.11 36.67
CA PRO A 31 30.67 -19.93 35.52
C PRO A 31 30.47 -19.06 34.27
N HIS A 32 31.14 -19.40 33.17
CA HIS A 32 31.00 -18.69 31.90
C HIS A 32 30.12 -19.47 30.92
N THR A 33 29.18 -18.76 30.28
CA THR A 33 28.37 -19.29 29.19
C THR A 33 28.70 -18.50 27.93
N HIS A 34 29.05 -19.21 26.84
CA HIS A 34 29.29 -18.58 25.54
C HIS A 34 28.01 -18.65 24.70
N ILE A 35 27.61 -17.51 24.13
CA ILE A 35 26.47 -17.39 23.24
C ILE A 35 26.96 -16.84 21.91
N ALA A 36 26.59 -17.49 20.81
CA ALA A 36 26.90 -17.05 19.46
C ALA A 36 25.66 -17.18 18.58
N THR A 37 25.38 -16.16 17.78
CA THR A 37 24.36 -16.19 16.73
C THR A 37 25.05 -16.31 15.37
N VAL A 38 24.56 -17.19 14.51
CA VAL A 38 25.11 -17.43 13.17
C VAL A 38 24.00 -17.29 12.16
N TYR A 39 24.21 -16.43 11.17
CA TYR A 39 23.34 -16.36 10.00
C TYR A 39 23.78 -17.43 9.00
N ALA A 40 22.87 -18.33 8.64
CA ALA A 40 23.15 -19.41 7.71
C ALA A 40 22.04 -19.52 6.63
N PRO A 41 22.41 -19.83 5.38
CA PRO A 41 21.45 -20.26 4.37
C PRO A 41 20.66 -21.49 4.86
N PRO A 42 19.39 -21.66 4.46
CA PRO A 42 18.54 -22.78 4.90
C PRO A 42 19.19 -24.15 4.69
N GLU A 43 19.94 -24.31 3.61
CA GLU A 43 20.58 -25.57 3.21
C GLU A 43 21.75 -25.93 4.13
N ALA A 44 22.42 -24.91 4.68
CA ALA A 44 23.59 -25.07 5.53
C ALA A 44 23.23 -25.26 7.02
N GLU A 45 22.03 -24.85 7.44
CA GLU A 45 21.61 -24.87 8.85
C GLU A 45 21.67 -26.28 9.46
N ALA A 46 21.15 -27.29 8.75
CA ALA A 46 21.14 -28.66 9.24
C ALA A 46 22.54 -29.30 9.31
N ALA A 47 23.46 -28.89 8.43
CA ALA A 47 24.84 -29.33 8.46
C ALA A 47 25.59 -28.69 9.63
N ILE A 48 25.45 -27.37 9.80
CA ILE A 48 26.04 -26.61 10.91
C ILE A 48 25.55 -27.14 12.26
N LEU A 49 24.24 -27.36 12.44
CA LEU A 49 23.69 -27.89 13.68
C LEU A 49 24.29 -29.26 14.02
N ARG A 50 24.41 -30.12 13.01
CA ARG A 50 24.93 -31.49 13.16
C ARG A 50 26.41 -31.48 13.51
N ASP A 51 27.22 -30.70 12.82
CA ASP A 51 28.67 -30.62 13.04
C ASP A 51 28.99 -30.00 14.41
N VAL A 52 28.24 -28.98 14.83
CA VAL A 52 28.38 -28.34 16.14
C VAL A 52 28.00 -29.31 17.26
N THR A 53 26.85 -29.99 17.15
CA THR A 53 26.39 -30.95 18.18
C THR A 53 27.31 -32.16 18.28
N LYS A 54 27.90 -32.60 17.15
CA LYS A 54 28.85 -33.73 17.12
C LYS A 54 30.21 -33.38 17.71
N THR A 55 30.70 -32.17 17.46
CA THR A 55 32.02 -31.71 17.95
C THR A 55 31.96 -31.25 19.40
N TRP A 56 30.84 -30.65 19.81
CA TRP A 56 30.61 -30.12 21.16
C TRP A 56 29.23 -30.51 21.68
N PRO A 57 29.08 -31.67 22.33
CA PRO A 57 27.79 -32.14 22.84
C PRO A 57 27.24 -31.31 24.02
N ASN A 58 28.02 -30.35 24.53
CA ASN A 58 27.60 -29.39 25.56
C ASN A 58 26.97 -28.10 24.99
N ILE A 59 26.82 -27.97 23.67
CA ILE A 59 26.20 -26.80 23.01
C ILE A 59 24.73 -27.07 22.70
N THR A 60 23.85 -26.20 23.19
CA THR A 60 22.42 -26.21 22.82
C THR A 60 22.19 -25.27 21.63
N ALA A 61 21.84 -25.83 20.47
CA ALA A 61 21.44 -25.05 19.31
C ALA A 61 19.93 -24.76 19.34
N ILE A 62 19.55 -23.48 19.22
CA ILE A 62 18.14 -23.05 19.19
C ILE A 62 17.85 -22.49 17.80
N ARG A 63 16.89 -23.09 17.09
CA ARG A 63 16.46 -22.61 15.76
C ARG A 63 15.39 -21.53 15.93
N ILE A 64 15.66 -20.34 15.40
CA ILE A 64 14.74 -19.20 15.46
C ILE A 64 13.93 -19.06 14.15
N ARG A 65 14.34 -19.74 13.07
CA ARG A 65 13.69 -19.69 11.74
C ARG A 65 12.19 -19.95 11.81
N GLU A 66 11.79 -21.05 12.45
CA GLU A 66 10.37 -21.45 12.52
C GLU A 66 9.50 -20.35 13.17
N ALA A 67 10.02 -19.66 14.19
CA ALA A 67 9.32 -18.55 14.83
C ALA A 67 9.20 -17.34 13.88
N VAL A 68 10.26 -17.01 13.16
CA VAL A 68 10.26 -15.91 12.16
C VAL A 68 9.31 -16.21 11.01
N ASP A 69 9.31 -17.44 10.50
CA ASP A 69 8.44 -17.87 9.41
C ASP A 69 6.95 -17.75 9.81
N ARG A 70 6.61 -18.11 11.05
CA ARG A 70 5.25 -17.93 11.59
C ARG A 70 4.82 -16.46 11.65
N VAL A 71 5.73 -15.58 12.07
CA VAL A 71 5.46 -14.14 12.08
C VAL A 71 5.29 -13.61 10.66
N ALA A 72 6.15 -14.03 9.72
CA ALA A 72 6.04 -13.66 8.32
C ALA A 72 4.73 -14.15 7.68
N GLU A 73 4.29 -15.37 7.99
CA GLU A 73 3.02 -15.94 7.55
C GLU A 73 1.83 -15.13 8.07
N ALA A 74 1.84 -14.75 9.35
CA ALA A 74 0.80 -13.91 9.94
C ALA A 74 0.74 -12.51 9.30
N LEU A 75 1.90 -11.87 9.10
CA LEU A 75 1.98 -10.57 8.42
C LEU A 75 1.48 -10.66 6.97
N SER A 76 1.82 -11.73 6.26
CA SER A 76 1.33 -12.00 4.91
C SER A 76 -0.19 -12.19 4.87
N ALA A 77 -0.76 -12.92 5.84
CA ALA A 77 -2.20 -13.10 5.95
C ALA A 77 -2.93 -11.77 6.19
N ILE A 78 -2.39 -10.92 7.07
CA ILE A 78 -2.92 -9.56 7.31
C ILE A 78 -2.85 -8.73 6.03
N ALA A 79 -1.70 -8.69 5.36
CA ALA A 79 -1.53 -7.95 4.12
C ALA A 79 -2.52 -8.41 3.04
N THR A 80 -2.71 -9.72 2.90
CA THR A 80 -3.66 -10.31 1.95
C THR A 80 -5.10 -9.96 2.30
N ALA A 81 -5.50 -10.04 3.57
CA ALA A 81 -6.83 -9.67 4.02
C ALA A 81 -7.12 -8.18 3.77
N THR A 82 -6.16 -7.29 4.06
CA THR A 82 -6.28 -5.86 3.76
C THR A 82 -6.38 -5.61 2.25
N ALA A 83 -5.64 -6.35 1.42
CA ALA A 83 -5.73 -6.25 -0.03
C ALA A 83 -7.13 -6.65 -0.55
N TRP A 84 -7.75 -7.71 0.01
CA TRP A 84 -9.13 -8.07 -0.31
C TRP A 84 -10.14 -7.01 0.12
N ALA A 85 -9.97 -6.44 1.32
CA ALA A 85 -10.81 -5.34 1.78
C ALA A 85 -10.70 -4.11 0.86
N ALA A 86 -9.48 -3.74 0.46
CA ALA A 86 -9.23 -2.68 -0.51
C ALA A 86 -9.82 -3.00 -1.89
N GLY A 87 -9.79 -4.26 -2.33
CA GLY A 87 -10.46 -4.70 -3.53
C GLY A 87 -11.98 -4.50 -3.47
N GLY A 88 -12.59 -4.83 -2.33
CA GLY A 88 -14.01 -4.57 -2.08
C GLY A 88 -14.37 -3.08 -2.15
N THR A 89 -13.58 -2.22 -1.52
CA THR A 89 -13.82 -0.77 -1.55
C THR A 89 -13.61 -0.18 -2.95
N LEU A 90 -12.64 -0.67 -3.72
CA LEU A 90 -12.45 -0.29 -5.13
C LEU A 90 -13.66 -0.67 -5.98
N LEU A 91 -14.23 -1.86 -5.79
CA LEU A 91 -15.42 -2.30 -6.52
C LEU A 91 -16.63 -1.41 -6.20
N THR A 92 -16.84 -1.06 -4.93
CA THR A 92 -17.86 -0.08 -4.54
C THR A 92 -17.60 1.29 -5.16
N GLY A 93 -16.36 1.77 -5.15
CA GLY A 93 -15.97 3.02 -5.79
C GLY A 93 -16.28 3.02 -7.29
N PHE A 94 -16.04 1.91 -7.98
CA PHE A 94 -16.37 1.75 -9.39
C PHE A 94 -17.88 1.84 -9.65
N MET A 95 -18.71 1.20 -8.82
CA MET A 95 -20.17 1.34 -8.89
C MET A 95 -20.62 2.79 -8.68
N VAL A 96 -20.01 3.51 -7.73
CA VAL A 96 -20.29 4.93 -7.50
C VAL A 96 -19.90 5.79 -8.70
N LEU A 97 -18.74 5.53 -9.33
CA LEU A 97 -18.32 6.23 -10.54
C LEU A 97 -19.31 6.02 -11.70
N ILE A 98 -19.79 4.79 -11.90
CA ILE A 98 -20.82 4.48 -12.90
C ILE A 98 -22.10 5.26 -12.61
N GLY A 99 -22.57 5.25 -11.36
CA GLY A 99 -23.78 5.96 -10.94
C GLY A 99 -23.66 7.48 -11.16
N ALA A 100 -22.53 8.07 -10.76
CA ALA A 100 -22.25 9.49 -10.95
C ALA A 100 -22.18 9.86 -12.44
N ALA A 101 -21.55 9.02 -13.27
CA ALA A 101 -21.48 9.23 -14.70
C ALA A 101 -22.86 9.15 -15.37
N ALA A 102 -23.68 8.17 -14.99
CA ALA A 102 -25.04 8.01 -15.50
C ALA A 102 -25.96 9.19 -15.13
N ALA A 103 -25.84 9.72 -13.92
CA ALA A 103 -26.61 10.89 -13.48
C ALA A 103 -26.25 12.16 -14.28
N GLY A 104 -24.99 12.32 -14.67
CA GLY A 104 -24.51 13.49 -15.42
C GLY A 104 -24.83 13.47 -16.93
N GLU A 105 -25.36 12.36 -17.44
CA GLU A 105 -25.55 12.13 -18.87
C GLU A 105 -26.48 13.16 -19.54
N ARG A 106 -27.63 13.46 -18.93
CA ARG A 106 -28.62 14.40 -19.49
C ARG A 106 -28.06 15.82 -19.61
N ALA A 107 -27.30 16.25 -18.60
CA ALA A 107 -26.65 17.56 -18.62
C ALA A 107 -25.59 17.65 -19.73
N ARG A 108 -24.80 16.58 -19.93
CA ARG A 108 -23.78 16.50 -21.00
C ARG A 108 -24.39 16.51 -22.41
N ILE A 109 -25.55 15.88 -22.60
CA ILE A 109 -26.30 15.94 -23.87
C ILE A 109 -26.67 17.37 -24.22
N TYR A 110 -27.23 18.11 -23.26
CA TYR A 110 -27.64 19.50 -23.45
C TYR A 110 -26.44 20.41 -23.75
N GLU A 111 -25.36 20.28 -22.98
CA GLU A 111 -24.11 21.03 -23.19
C GLU A 111 -23.50 20.73 -24.57
N SER A 112 -23.48 19.46 -24.99
CA SER A 112 -23.00 19.09 -26.33
C SER A 112 -23.90 19.65 -27.45
N ALA A 113 -25.21 19.76 -27.24
CA ALA A 113 -26.12 20.32 -28.23
C ALA A 113 -25.86 21.81 -28.43
N ILE A 114 -25.71 22.57 -27.35
CA ILE A 114 -25.36 24.00 -27.40
C ILE A 114 -23.98 24.21 -28.06
N LEU A 115 -22.99 23.41 -27.72
CA LEU A 115 -21.65 23.54 -28.32
C LEU A 115 -21.68 23.26 -29.83
N LYS A 116 -22.51 22.29 -30.28
CA LYS A 116 -22.69 22.02 -31.70
C LYS A 116 -23.42 23.14 -32.43
N THR A 117 -24.42 23.78 -31.82
CA THR A 117 -25.10 24.94 -32.44
C THR A 117 -24.18 26.15 -32.57
N LEU A 118 -23.19 26.28 -31.68
CA LEU A 118 -22.11 27.27 -31.77
C LEU A 118 -20.98 26.88 -32.76
N GLY A 119 -21.11 25.75 -33.47
CA GLY A 119 -20.14 25.33 -34.49
C GLY A 119 -18.95 24.52 -33.97
N ALA A 120 -18.97 24.03 -32.72
CA ALA A 120 -17.89 23.20 -32.21
C ALA A 120 -17.87 21.81 -32.89
N THR A 121 -16.68 21.40 -33.33
CA THR A 121 -16.45 20.06 -33.90
C THR A 121 -16.47 19.00 -32.80
N ARG A 122 -16.82 17.74 -33.16
CA ARG A 122 -16.90 16.63 -32.21
C ARG A 122 -15.61 16.42 -31.39
N GLY A 123 -14.44 16.63 -32.02
CA GLY A 123 -13.14 16.50 -31.35
C GLY A 123 -12.93 17.54 -30.25
N LYS A 124 -13.36 18.79 -30.46
CA LYS A 124 -13.21 19.88 -29.49
C LYS A 124 -14.11 19.69 -28.26
N ILE A 125 -15.29 19.12 -28.45
CA ILE A 125 -16.20 18.73 -27.37
C ILE A 125 -15.60 17.59 -26.55
N LEU A 126 -15.06 16.56 -27.22
CA LEU A 126 -14.45 15.41 -26.54
C LEU A 126 -13.19 15.80 -25.76
N SER A 127 -12.33 16.66 -26.31
CA SER A 127 -11.13 17.15 -25.61
C SER A 127 -11.47 17.97 -24.37
N SER A 128 -12.54 18.78 -24.42
CA SER A 128 -13.02 19.55 -23.27
C SER A 128 -13.49 18.63 -22.14
N PHE A 129 -14.31 17.62 -22.46
CA PHE A 129 -14.75 16.64 -21.46
C PHE A 129 -13.59 15.81 -20.91
N ALA A 130 -12.66 15.38 -21.77
CA ALA A 130 -11.48 14.64 -21.34
C ALA A 130 -10.61 15.46 -20.38
N LEU A 131 -10.37 16.74 -20.68
CA LEU A 131 -9.59 17.64 -19.82
C LEU A 131 -10.29 17.85 -18.47
N ARG A 132 -11.60 18.10 -18.46
CA ARG A 132 -12.37 18.25 -17.22
C ARG A 132 -12.31 16.99 -16.36
N SER A 133 -12.50 15.81 -16.96
CA SER A 133 -12.36 14.53 -16.26
C SER A 133 -10.95 14.29 -15.74
N ALA A 134 -9.91 14.63 -16.52
CA ALA A 134 -8.52 14.51 -16.11
C ALA A 134 -8.19 15.41 -14.91
N LEU A 135 -8.64 16.67 -14.94
CA LEU A 135 -8.44 17.61 -13.82
C LEU A 135 -9.16 17.15 -12.55
N MET A 136 -10.41 16.67 -12.68
CA MET A 136 -11.17 16.15 -11.54
C MET A 136 -10.51 14.90 -10.95
N GLY A 137 -10.04 13.99 -11.81
CA GLY A 137 -9.30 12.80 -11.40
C GLY A 137 -7.96 13.14 -10.73
N ALA A 138 -7.23 14.13 -11.25
CA ALA A 138 -5.97 14.57 -10.67
C ALA A 138 -6.18 15.19 -9.28
N ALA A 139 -7.19 16.04 -9.12
CA ALA A 139 -7.56 16.60 -7.83
C ALA A 139 -7.94 15.52 -6.81
N ALA A 140 -8.76 14.54 -7.23
CA ALA A 140 -9.09 13.39 -6.38
C ALA A 140 -7.85 12.56 -6.03
N GLY A 141 -6.92 12.38 -6.97
CA GLY A 141 -5.65 11.68 -6.76
C GLY A 141 -4.76 12.34 -5.71
N VAL A 142 -4.66 13.68 -5.72
CA VAL A 142 -3.92 14.42 -4.69
C VAL A 142 -4.52 14.18 -3.30
N VAL A 143 -5.84 14.23 -3.19
CA VAL A 143 -6.54 13.94 -1.92
C VAL A 143 -6.31 12.49 -1.48
N ALA A 144 -6.35 11.54 -2.42
CA ALA A 144 -6.10 10.13 -2.12
C ALA A 144 -4.68 9.87 -1.62
N VAL A 145 -3.66 10.50 -2.22
CA VAL A 145 -2.26 10.39 -1.75
C VAL A 145 -2.08 11.02 -0.38
N ALA A 146 -2.65 12.20 -0.16
CA ALA A 146 -2.57 12.87 1.14
C ALA A 146 -3.25 12.03 2.24
N ALA A 147 -4.49 11.61 2.02
CA ALA A 147 -5.25 10.81 2.96
C ALA A 147 -4.62 9.44 3.21
N GLY A 148 -4.22 8.73 2.14
CA GLY A 148 -3.56 7.43 2.22
C GLY A 148 -2.17 7.51 2.86
N GLY A 149 -1.41 8.57 2.56
CA GLY A 149 -0.12 8.85 3.19
C GLY A 149 -0.25 9.11 4.68
N ILE A 150 -1.20 9.96 5.09
CA ILE A 150 -1.47 10.24 6.51
C ILE A 150 -1.96 8.97 7.23
N ALA A 151 -2.89 8.23 6.62
CA ALA A 151 -3.40 6.98 7.20
C ALA A 151 -2.29 5.93 7.34
N GLY A 152 -1.46 5.75 6.32
CA GLY A 152 -0.32 4.83 6.36
C GLY A 152 0.71 5.24 7.41
N TRP A 153 1.03 6.53 7.49
CA TRP A 153 1.91 7.08 8.53
C TRP A 153 1.35 6.84 9.94
N ALA A 154 0.06 7.11 10.15
CA ALA A 154 -0.59 6.93 11.44
C ALA A 154 -0.62 5.45 11.85
N VAL A 155 -0.97 4.53 10.94
CA VAL A 155 -0.96 3.09 11.25
C VAL A 155 0.45 2.61 11.56
N MET A 156 1.45 3.00 10.77
CA MET A 156 2.81 2.53 10.98
C MET A 156 3.40 3.06 12.31
N THR A 157 3.11 4.31 12.65
CA THR A 157 3.64 4.96 13.86
C THR A 157 2.88 4.56 15.13
N PHE A 158 1.54 4.56 15.11
CA PHE A 158 0.74 4.36 16.32
C PHE A 158 0.35 2.90 16.58
N VAL A 159 0.28 2.06 15.54
CA VAL A 159 -0.17 0.67 15.68
C VAL A 159 0.99 -0.32 15.56
N MET A 160 1.88 -0.08 14.60
CA MET A 160 2.98 -1.01 14.28
C MET A 160 4.32 -0.65 14.93
N ASP A 161 4.43 0.55 15.52
CA ASP A 161 5.63 1.10 16.15
C ASP A 161 6.89 0.95 15.24
N SER A 162 6.69 1.22 13.95
CA SER A 162 7.68 0.98 12.91
C SER A 162 7.93 2.22 12.06
N THR A 163 9.07 2.25 11.37
CA THR A 163 9.46 3.40 10.55
C THR A 163 8.61 3.44 9.28
N TYR A 164 7.83 4.52 9.12
CA TYR A 164 7.10 4.76 7.88
C TYR A 164 8.04 5.19 6.75
N ARG A 165 8.03 4.45 5.64
CA ARG A 165 8.71 4.83 4.40
C ARG A 165 7.68 5.04 3.31
N PHE A 166 7.57 6.28 2.83
CA PHE A 166 6.70 6.60 1.70
C PHE A 166 7.29 6.02 0.41
N GLU A 167 6.49 5.24 -0.32
CA GLU A 167 6.88 4.66 -1.62
C GLU A 167 6.20 5.43 -2.77
N PRO A 168 6.88 6.40 -3.39
CA PRO A 168 6.28 7.32 -4.35
C PRO A 168 5.87 6.64 -5.66
N VAL A 169 6.54 5.54 -6.05
CA VAL A 169 6.24 4.84 -7.31
C VAL A 169 4.84 4.24 -7.27
N SER A 170 4.51 3.55 -6.17
CA SER A 170 3.18 2.96 -5.97
C SER A 170 2.09 4.03 -5.85
N ALA A 171 2.37 5.12 -5.13
CA ALA A 171 1.44 6.23 -4.98
C ALA A 171 1.09 6.88 -6.33
N LEU A 172 2.11 7.15 -7.16
CA LEU A 172 1.91 7.68 -8.52
C LEU A 172 1.15 6.70 -9.41
N GLY A 173 1.43 5.39 -9.30
CA GLY A 173 0.69 4.35 -10.03
C GLY A 173 -0.80 4.35 -9.68
N ILE A 174 -1.16 4.46 -8.40
CA ILE A 174 -2.56 4.51 -7.94
C ILE A 174 -3.26 5.78 -8.44
N VAL A 175 -2.61 6.94 -8.34
CA VAL A 175 -3.17 8.21 -8.85
C VAL A 175 -3.40 8.12 -10.35
N PHE A 176 -2.41 7.66 -11.10
CA PHE A 176 -2.51 7.51 -12.54
C PHE A 176 -3.65 6.57 -12.92
N GLY A 177 -3.76 5.41 -12.23
CA GLY A 177 -4.87 4.48 -12.39
C GLY A 177 -6.24 5.12 -12.11
N GLY A 178 -6.36 5.91 -11.04
CA GLY A 178 -7.59 6.63 -10.69
C GLY A 178 -7.98 7.70 -11.71
N VAL A 179 -7.00 8.47 -12.21
CA VAL A 179 -7.19 9.45 -13.30
C VAL A 179 -7.67 8.74 -14.56
N MET A 180 -7.02 7.64 -14.93
CA MET A 180 -7.42 6.84 -16.10
C MET A 180 -8.82 6.26 -15.94
N ALA A 181 -9.17 5.71 -14.77
CA ALA A 181 -10.50 5.19 -14.49
C ALA A 181 -11.57 6.29 -14.62
N THR A 182 -11.31 7.48 -14.07
CA THR A 182 -12.22 8.64 -14.14
C THR A 182 -12.38 9.15 -15.58
N LEU A 183 -11.28 9.19 -16.33
CA LEU A 183 -11.26 9.62 -17.72
C LEU A 183 -11.99 8.62 -18.62
N LEU A 184 -11.74 7.31 -18.46
CA LEU A 184 -12.42 6.25 -19.20
C LEU A 184 -13.91 6.21 -18.87
N ALA A 185 -14.30 6.33 -17.60
CA ALA A 185 -15.71 6.44 -17.22
C ALA A 185 -16.35 7.68 -17.85
N GLY A 186 -15.68 8.85 -17.77
CA GLY A 186 -16.17 10.09 -18.38
C GLY A 186 -16.36 10.01 -19.90
N LEU A 187 -15.43 9.35 -20.60
CA LEU A 187 -15.45 9.17 -22.06
C LEU A 187 -16.43 8.09 -22.51
N ALA A 188 -16.45 6.92 -21.85
CA ALA A 188 -17.34 5.81 -22.18
C ALA A 188 -18.81 6.23 -22.05
N PHE A 189 -19.13 7.00 -21.01
CA PHE A 189 -20.46 7.58 -20.88
C PHE A 189 -20.68 8.72 -21.88
N ALA A 190 -19.69 9.57 -22.20
CA ALA A 190 -19.83 10.60 -23.23
C ALA A 190 -19.95 10.08 -24.68
N LEU A 191 -19.68 8.80 -24.96
CA LEU A 191 -19.88 8.17 -26.27
C LEU A 191 -21.34 7.76 -26.54
N ARG A 192 -22.11 7.34 -25.52
CA ARG A 192 -23.55 7.06 -25.62
C ARG A 192 -24.42 8.26 -26.09
N PRO A 193 -24.20 9.50 -25.63
CA PRO A 193 -24.96 10.67 -26.03
C PRO A 193 -24.51 11.21 -27.39
N LEU A 194 -23.28 10.92 -27.82
CA LEU A 194 -22.81 11.21 -29.18
C LEU A 194 -23.41 10.24 -30.23
N GLY A 195 -23.82 9.04 -29.82
CA GLY A 195 -24.54 8.07 -30.66
C GLY A 195 -26.07 8.27 -30.69
N ALA A 196 -26.63 9.04 -29.76
CA ALA A 196 -28.07 9.34 -29.74
C ALA A 196 -28.42 10.32 -30.88
N ARG A 197 -29.25 9.87 -31.82
CA ARG A 197 -29.76 10.69 -32.93
C ARG A 197 -30.59 11.87 -32.38
N PRO A 198 -30.27 13.13 -32.72
CA PRO A 198 -30.88 14.35 -32.14
C PRO A 198 -32.40 14.46 -32.31
N ALA A 199 -33.00 13.74 -33.26
CA ALA A 199 -34.40 13.91 -33.64
C ALA A 199 -35.42 13.32 -32.64
N ARG A 200 -34.99 12.48 -31.68
CA ARG A 200 -35.91 11.84 -30.71
C ARG A 200 -35.95 12.50 -29.34
N THR A 201 -34.91 13.24 -28.94
CA THR A 201 -34.87 13.89 -27.61
C THR A 201 -35.64 15.20 -27.54
N LEU A 202 -35.86 15.88 -28.67
CA LEU A 202 -36.72 17.07 -28.76
C LEU A 202 -38.22 16.77 -28.84
N ARG A 203 -38.61 15.51 -29.08
CA ARG A 203 -40.01 15.08 -29.23
C ARG A 203 -40.58 14.36 -28.00
N ALA A 204 -39.79 14.26 -26.93
CA ALA A 204 -40.19 13.69 -25.65
C ALA A 204 -40.41 14.77 -24.57
N GLN A 205 -40.39 16.04 -24.97
CA GLN A 205 -40.71 17.19 -24.13
C GLN A 205 -41.91 18.02 -24.65
N ASP A 206 -42.60 17.51 -25.68
CA ASP A 206 -44.02 17.81 -25.90
C ASP A 206 -44.83 16.67 -25.27
#